data_AF-A0A0D6KRM0-F1
#
_entry.id   AF-A0A0D6KRM0-F1
#
_cell.length_a   1.000
_cell.length_b   1.000
_cell.length_c   1.000
_cell.angle_alpha   90.00
_cell.angle_beta   90.00
_cell.angle_gamma   90.00
#
_symmetry.space_group_name_H-M   'P 1'
#
loop_
_entity.id
_entity.type
_entity.pdbx_description
1 polymer ?
#
loop_
_entity_poly.entity_id
_entity_poly.type
_entity_poly.pdbx_seq_one_letter_code
_entity_poly.pdbx_strand_id
1 'polypeptide(L)'
;MLGSVLTRRSSSGSDNRVFVYEVEGLRQNEQTDNNRYQIRNSSTIEIQVPYSRMNEEMRRITRLGGRIVNIRPAGENPTEDASEN
;
A
#
# COMPACT_ATOMS: atom_id res chain seq x y z
N MET A 1 7.83 -43.71 13.92
CA MET A 1 7.53 -42.34 14.35
C MET A 1 8.64 -41.44 13.83
N LEU A 2 8.38 -40.63 12.80
CA LEU A 2 9.38 -39.69 12.25
C LEU A 2 8.77 -38.28 12.34
N GLY A 3 9.31 -37.48 13.26
CA GLY A 3 8.88 -36.11 13.51
C GLY A 3 9.48 -35.15 12.48
N SER A 4 8.61 -34.52 11.70
CA SER A 4 8.96 -33.43 10.80
C SER A 4 9.31 -32.19 11.62
N VAL A 5 10.58 -31.80 11.63
CA VAL A 5 11.02 -30.50 12.15
C VAL A 5 10.66 -29.41 11.15
N LEU A 6 9.51 -28.78 11.35
CA LEU A 6 9.16 -27.51 10.69
C LEU A 6 10.08 -26.43 11.25
N THR A 7 11.16 -26.12 10.53
CA THR A 7 11.95 -24.92 10.80
C THR A 7 11.05 -23.70 10.63
N ARG A 8 10.66 -23.10 11.75
CA ARG A 8 9.83 -21.90 11.76
C ARG A 8 10.72 -20.74 11.32
N ARG A 9 10.69 -20.44 10.03
CA ARG A 9 11.21 -19.17 9.47
C ARG A 9 10.52 -18.06 10.25
N SER A 10 11.25 -17.37 11.12
CA SER A 10 10.82 -16.11 11.72
C SER A 10 10.66 -15.11 10.59
N SER A 11 9.45 -15.00 10.05
CA SER A 11 9.05 -13.90 9.19
C SER A 11 9.17 -12.65 10.06
N SER A 12 10.29 -11.95 9.91
CA SER A 12 10.51 -10.64 10.54
C SER A 12 9.25 -9.80 10.31
N GLY A 13 8.68 -9.23 11.37
CA GLY A 13 7.38 -8.53 11.35
C GLY A 13 7.29 -7.35 10.38
N SER A 14 8.37 -7.06 9.65
CA SER A 14 8.44 -6.15 8.51
C SER A 14 7.70 -6.66 7.27
N ASP A 15 7.65 -7.97 7.03
CA ASP A 15 7.07 -8.54 5.80
C ASP A 15 5.54 -8.37 5.72
N ASN A 16 4.88 -8.24 6.87
CA ASN A 16 3.42 -8.08 6.98
C ASN A 16 2.96 -6.61 7.06
N ARG A 17 3.86 -5.63 6.89
CA ARG A 17 3.49 -4.21 6.94
C ARG A 17 2.81 -3.79 5.64
N VAL A 18 1.68 -3.10 5.75
CA VAL A 18 0.94 -2.55 4.60
C VAL A 18 0.94 -1.03 4.71
N PHE A 19 1.12 -0.38 3.58
CA PHE A 19 1.13 1.08 3.45
C PHE A 19 0.07 1.51 2.45
N VAL A 20 -0.58 2.63 2.70
CA VAL A 20 -1.52 3.29 1.80
C VAL A 20 -0.79 4.40 1.07
N TYR A 21 -0.79 4.32 -0.25
CA TYR A 21 -0.17 5.27 -1.17
C TYR A 21 -1.27 6.10 -1.79
N GLU A 22 -1.17 7.40 -1.65
CA GLU A 22 -2.06 8.35 -2.32
C GLU A 22 -1.36 8.82 -3.60
N VAL A 23 -1.97 8.56 -4.75
CA VAL A 23 -1.38 8.77 -6.07
C VAL A 23 -2.27 9.65 -6.94
N GLU A 24 -1.70 10.74 -7.47
CA GLU A 24 -2.34 11.63 -8.44
C GLU A 24 -1.87 11.34 -9.87
N GLY A 25 -2.65 11.75 -10.87
CA GLY A 25 -2.20 11.80 -12.27
C GLY A 25 -1.95 10.44 -12.95
N LEU A 26 -2.47 9.33 -12.41
CA LEU A 26 -2.40 8.04 -13.07
C LEU A 26 -3.11 8.10 -14.43
N ARG A 27 -2.41 7.76 -15.52
CA ARG A 27 -3.02 7.72 -16.85
C ARG A 27 -4.17 6.72 -16.87
N GLN A 28 -5.29 7.12 -17.47
CA GLN A 28 -6.41 6.24 -17.73
C GLN A 28 -5.94 5.15 -18.72
N ASN A 29 -5.87 3.92 -18.23
CA ASN A 29 -5.51 2.72 -18.99
C ASN A 29 -6.46 1.61 -18.52
N GLU A 30 -6.63 0.53 -19.28
CA GLU A 30 -7.60 -0.54 -19.04
C GLU A 30 -7.47 -1.16 -17.62
N GLN A 31 -6.28 -1.12 -17.02
CA GLN A 31 -6.05 -1.53 -15.62
C GLN A 31 -6.66 -0.58 -14.57
N THR A 32 -6.77 0.71 -14.86
CA THR A 32 -7.40 1.72 -13.98
C THR A 32 -8.89 1.93 -14.34
N ASP A 33 -9.28 1.54 -15.56
CA ASP A 33 -10.64 1.71 -16.13
C ASP A 33 -11.71 0.86 -15.43
N ASN A 34 -11.31 -0.20 -14.72
CA ASN A 34 -12.22 -0.96 -13.86
C ASN A 34 -12.77 -0.13 -12.68
N ASN A 35 -12.19 1.04 -12.40
CA ASN A 35 -12.68 1.98 -11.40
C ASN A 35 -13.56 3.06 -12.09
N ARG A 36 -14.80 2.70 -12.41
CA ARG A 36 -15.83 3.50 -13.12
C ARG A 36 -16.31 4.77 -12.38
N TYR A 37 -15.44 5.51 -11.70
CA TYR A 37 -15.80 6.79 -11.11
C TYR A 37 -15.45 7.94 -12.05
N GLN A 38 -16.42 8.82 -12.30
CA GLN A 38 -16.26 10.04 -13.08
C GLN A 38 -15.04 10.82 -12.58
N ILE A 39 -14.14 11.13 -13.51
CA ILE A 39 -12.94 11.93 -13.28
C ILE A 39 -13.39 13.32 -12.78
N ARG A 40 -13.37 13.52 -11.46
CA ARG A 40 -13.40 14.87 -10.88
C ARG A 40 -11.98 15.40 -10.91
N ASN A 41 -11.82 16.71 -11.12
CA ASN A 41 -10.56 17.43 -11.33
C ASN A 41 -9.48 17.29 -10.22
N SER A 42 -9.69 16.46 -9.19
CA SER A 42 -8.79 16.22 -8.06
C SER A 42 -8.82 14.76 -7.60
N SER A 43 -8.95 13.81 -8.53
CA SER A 43 -9.09 12.38 -8.17
C SER A 43 -7.72 11.78 -7.84
N THR A 44 -7.34 11.80 -6.56
CA THR A 44 -6.24 10.98 -6.03
C THR A 44 -6.73 9.56 -5.77
N ILE A 45 -5.91 8.55 -6.08
CA ILE A 45 -6.22 7.13 -5.86
C ILE A 45 -5.43 6.61 -4.67
N GLU A 46 -6.10 5.89 -3.78
CA GLU A 46 -5.47 5.21 -2.65
C GLU A 46 -5.17 3.75 -3.00
N ILE A 47 -3.91 3.35 -2.84
CA ILE A 47 -3.42 2.01 -3.16
C ILE A 47 -2.78 1.39 -1.92
N GLN A 48 -3.24 0.22 -1.52
CA GLN A 48 -2.62 -0.56 -0.44
C GLN A 48 -1.46 -1.38 -0.98
N VAL A 49 -0.27 -1.14 -0.43
CA VAL A 49 0.99 -1.72 -0.88
C VAL A 49 1.65 -2.47 0.28
N PRO A 50 1.76 -3.81 0.19
CA PRO A 50 2.57 -4.59 1.11
C PRO A 50 4.04 -4.18 1.02
N TYR A 51 4.75 -4.17 2.16
CA TYR A 51 6.17 -3.79 2.24
C TYR A 51 7.04 -4.58 1.25
N SER A 52 6.76 -5.88 1.11
CA SER A 52 7.46 -6.78 0.18
C SER A 52 7.35 -6.37 -1.29
N ARG A 53 6.31 -5.62 -1.68
CA ARG A 53 6.06 -5.17 -3.06
C ARG A 53 6.25 -3.68 -3.28
N MET A 54 6.70 -2.92 -2.28
CA MET A 54 6.86 -1.47 -2.40
C MET A 54 7.69 -1.07 -3.63
N ASN A 55 8.83 -1.72 -3.87
CA ASN A 55 9.69 -1.41 -5.01
C ASN A 55 9.01 -1.69 -6.37
N GLU A 56 8.15 -2.70 -6.44
CA GLU A 56 7.42 -3.05 -7.66
C GLU A 56 6.30 -2.05 -7.94
N GLU A 57 5.49 -1.73 -6.92
CA GLU A 57 4.40 -0.75 -7.04
C GLU A 57 4.93 0.66 -7.32
N MET A 58 6.01 1.08 -6.67
CA MET A 58 6.67 2.37 -6.98
C MET A 58 7.00 2.47 -8.48
N ARG A 59 7.65 1.46 -9.05
CA ARG A 59 8.00 1.43 -10.49
C ARG A 59 6.76 1.38 -11.38
N ARG A 60 5.72 0.67 -10.97
CA ARG A 60 4.44 0.59 -11.69
C ARG A 60 3.75 1.95 -11.74
N ILE A 61 3.66 2.64 -10.60
CA ILE A 61 3.07 3.98 -10.47
C ILE A 61 3.81 4.96 -11.39
N THR A 62 5.15 4.99 -11.33
CA THR A 62 5.95 5.85 -12.22
C THR A 62 5.75 5.53 -13.70
N ARG A 63 5.66 4.23 -14.08
CA ARG A 63 5.41 3.83 -15.47
C ARG A 63 4.03 4.27 -15.97
N LEU A 64 3.03 4.28 -15.09
CA LEU A 64 1.69 4.77 -15.39
C LEU A 64 1.59 6.31 -15.38
N GLY A 65 2.69 7.01 -15.12
CA GLY A 65 2.73 8.48 -15.03
C GLY A 65 2.11 9.03 -13.75
N GLY A 66 1.86 8.18 -12.75
CA GLY A 66 1.33 8.60 -11.46
C GLY A 66 2.39 9.25 -10.59
N ARG A 67 1.97 10.23 -9.79
CA ARG A 67 2.78 10.89 -8.78
C ARG A 67 2.25 10.57 -7.39
N ILE A 68 3.13 10.13 -6.51
CA ILE A 68 2.76 9.81 -5.13
C ILE A 68 2.76 11.12 -4.34
N VAL A 69 1.62 11.46 -3.75
CA VAL A 69 1.45 12.69 -2.94
C VAL A 69 1.55 12.39 -1.44
N ASN A 70 1.21 11.18 -1.01
CA ASN A 70 1.23 10.78 0.40
C ASN A 70 1.48 9.27 0.57
N ILE A 71 2.14 8.88 1.66
CA ILE A 71 2.36 7.48 2.03
C ILE A 71 2.16 7.36 3.55
N ARG A 72 1.23 6.50 3.98
CA ARG A 72 0.95 6.25 5.40
C ARG A 72 0.83 4.76 5.71
N PRO A 73 1.19 4.28 6.92
CA PRO A 73 0.97 2.89 7.28
C PRO A 73 -0.54 2.60 7.42
N ALA A 74 -1.00 1.44 6.93
CA ALA A 74 -2.41 1.05 6.99
C ALA A 74 -2.87 0.66 8.42
N GLY A 75 -1.94 0.62 9.38
CA GLY A 75 -2.16 0.19 10.77
C GLY A 75 -1.91 1.26 11.82
N GLU A 76 -1.60 2.51 11.45
CA GLU A 76 -1.81 3.62 12.39
C GLU A 76 -3.32 3.83 12.50
N ASN A 77 -3.96 3.07 13.40
CA ASN A 77 -5.00 3.71 14.18
C ASN A 77 -4.25 4.84 14.91
N PRO A 78 -4.66 6.11 14.77
CA PRO A 78 -4.22 7.11 15.72
C PRO A 78 -4.81 6.66 17.06
N THR A 79 -4.09 5.78 17.78
CA THR A 79 -4.37 5.58 19.18
C THR A 79 -4.08 6.93 19.78
N GLU A 80 -5.17 7.60 20.12
CA GLU A 80 -5.21 8.79 20.92
C GLU A 80 -4.36 8.51 22.17
N ASP A 81 -3.07 8.83 22.11
CA ASP A 81 -2.21 9.08 23.27
C ASP A 81 -2.65 10.41 23.93
N ALA A 82 -3.97 10.59 24.08
CA ALA A 82 -4.61 11.54 24.98
C ALA A 82 -4.99 10.77 26.25
N SER A 83 -3.99 10.15 26.90
CA SER A 83 -4.13 9.78 28.30
C SER A 83 -3.71 10.99 29.13
N GLU A 84 -4.74 11.64 29.69
CA GLU A 84 -4.74 12.53 30.86
C GLU A 84 -3.45 12.54 31.72
N ASN A 85 -2.95 13.75 32.00
CA ASN A 85 -2.49 14.13 33.34
C ASN A 85 -2.61 15.65 33.55
#